data_AF-A0A256Z349-F1
#
_entry.id   AF-A0A256Z349-F1
#
_cell.length_a   1.000
_cell.length_b   1.000
_cell.length_c   1.000
_cell.angle_alpha   90.00
_cell.angle_beta   90.00
_cell.angle_gamma   90.00
#
_symmetry.space_group_name_H-M   'P 1'
#
loop_
_entity.id
_entity.type
_entity.pdbx_description
1 polymer ?
#
loop_
_entity_poly.entity_id
_entity_poly.type
_entity_poly.pdbx_seq_one_letter_code
_entity_poly.pdbx_strand_id
1 'polypeptide(L)'
;MPVVKPPTFEELVKTYGSPKAAITHLIESGFTPEKIEWKIGVPYYLTRLYMEGIEPARDTPFIEIVKVYERLAVLRGKRGKETELTKFFQTFNLDLETKIRLALGSITDESLKIGPGIVERSLSLATGAS
;
A
#
# COMPACT_ATOMS: atom_id res chain seq x y z
N MET A 1 35.44 -12.68 -17.48
CA MET A 1 34.03 -13.12 -17.62
C MET A 1 33.18 -11.86 -17.71
N PRO A 2 32.29 -11.70 -18.70
CA PRO A 2 31.40 -10.54 -18.72
C PRO A 2 30.53 -10.59 -17.45
N VAL A 3 30.56 -9.52 -16.67
CA VAL A 3 29.69 -9.37 -15.49
C VAL A 3 28.28 -9.17 -16.04
N VAL A 4 27.51 -10.25 -16.10
CA VAL A 4 26.11 -10.18 -16.50
C VAL A 4 25.38 -9.41 -15.41
N LYS A 5 24.90 -8.21 -15.74
CA LYS A 5 24.11 -7.40 -14.83
C LYS A 5 22.80 -8.14 -14.55
N PRO A 6 22.39 -8.32 -13.28
CA PRO A 6 21.10 -8.90 -12.98
C PRO A 6 19.99 -8.04 -13.58
N PRO A 7 18.92 -8.68 -14.10
CA PRO A 7 17.81 -7.96 -14.69
C PRO A 7 17.09 -7.11 -13.64
N THR A 8 16.56 -5.97 -14.06
CA THR A 8 15.71 -5.14 -13.20
C THR A 8 14.32 -5.74 -13.03
N PHE A 9 13.57 -5.32 -12.00
CA PHE A 9 12.20 -5.80 -11.83
C PHE A 9 11.33 -5.49 -13.05
N GLU A 10 11.48 -4.31 -13.64
CA GLU A 10 10.74 -3.93 -14.86
C GLU A 10 11.07 -4.83 -16.06
N GLU A 11 12.32 -5.26 -16.21
CA GLU A 11 12.72 -6.21 -17.26
C GLU A 11 12.10 -7.60 -17.02
N LEU A 12 12.03 -8.04 -15.77
CA LEU A 12 11.33 -9.28 -15.42
C LEU A 12 9.83 -9.17 -15.71
N VAL A 13 9.19 -8.05 -15.35
CA VAL A 13 7.77 -7.79 -15.66
C VAL A 13 7.52 -7.81 -17.17
N LYS A 14 8.40 -7.21 -17.98
CA LYS A 14 8.31 -7.24 -19.44
C LYS A 14 8.46 -8.66 -20.01
N THR A 15 9.31 -9.48 -19.39
CA THR A 15 9.58 -10.85 -19.84
C THR A 15 8.44 -11.81 -19.49
N TYR A 16 7.91 -11.72 -18.27
CA TYR A 16 6.88 -12.63 -17.75
C TYR A 16 5.45 -12.07 -17.84
N GLY A 17 5.29 -10.85 -18.35
CA GLY A 17 4.00 -10.21 -18.64
C GLY A 17 3.35 -9.47 -17.48
N SER A 18 3.62 -9.86 -16.22
CA SER A 18 3.06 -9.17 -15.05
C SER A 18 3.98 -9.20 -13.82
N PRO A 19 3.80 -8.26 -12.87
CA PRO A 19 4.51 -8.28 -11.58
C PRO A 19 4.34 -9.59 -10.81
N LYS A 20 3.11 -10.12 -10.81
CA LYS A 20 2.81 -11.41 -10.18
C LYS A 20 3.61 -12.54 -10.82
N ALA A 21 3.56 -12.66 -12.15
CA ALA A 21 4.27 -13.72 -12.88
C ALA A 21 5.79 -13.62 -12.69
N ALA A 22 6.34 -12.40 -12.70
CA ALA A 22 7.76 -12.17 -12.43
C ALA A 22 8.17 -12.64 -11.02
N ILE A 23 7.36 -12.36 -10.01
CA ILE A 23 7.61 -12.78 -8.63
C ILE A 23 7.44 -14.29 -8.47
N THR A 24 6.40 -14.88 -9.06
CA THR A 24 6.21 -16.34 -9.05
C THR A 24 7.42 -17.05 -9.64
N HIS A 25 7.93 -16.58 -10.79
CA HIS A 25 9.13 -17.15 -11.40
C HIS A 25 10.38 -17.03 -10.50
N LEU A 26 10.56 -15.90 -9.81
CA LEU A 26 11.67 -15.72 -8.86
C LEU A 26 11.61 -16.72 -7.71
N ILE A 27 10.41 -16.97 -7.18
CA ILE A 27 10.18 -17.93 -6.09
C ILE A 27 10.42 -19.36 -6.57
N GLU A 28 9.89 -19.74 -7.74
CA GLU A 28 10.15 -21.04 -8.38
C GLU A 28 11.64 -21.26 -8.66
N SER A 29 12.37 -20.18 -8.94
CA SER A 29 13.83 -20.18 -9.10
C SER A 29 14.61 -20.24 -7.76
N GLY A 30 13.92 -20.36 -6.63
CA GLY A 30 14.52 -20.52 -5.29
C GLY A 30 14.86 -19.23 -4.56
N PHE A 31 14.35 -18.07 -5.00
CA PHE A 31 14.50 -16.84 -4.22
C PHE A 31 13.50 -16.80 -3.07
N THR A 32 13.98 -16.41 -1.88
CA THR A 32 13.10 -16.10 -0.75
C THR A 32 12.62 -14.64 -0.85
N PRO A 33 11.48 -14.28 -0.23
CA PRO A 33 10.99 -12.90 -0.25
C PRO A 33 12.01 -11.86 0.23
N GLU A 34 12.84 -12.20 1.21
CA GLU A 34 13.91 -11.33 1.72
C GLU A 34 15.00 -11.12 0.67
N LYS A 35 15.35 -12.16 -0.11
CA LYS A 35 16.30 -12.04 -1.22
C LYS A 35 15.74 -11.21 -2.37
N ILE A 36 14.43 -11.32 -2.62
CA ILE A 36 13.75 -10.53 -3.65
C ILE A 36 13.80 -9.05 -3.27
N GLU A 37 13.47 -8.70 -2.03
CA GLU A 37 13.57 -7.33 -1.54
C GLU A 37 15.00 -6.80 -1.62
N TRP A 38 15.97 -7.56 -1.14
CA TRP A 38 17.36 -7.09 -1.10
C TRP A 38 18.03 -7.00 -2.47
N LYS A 39 17.77 -7.95 -3.39
CA LYS A 39 18.46 -8.01 -4.69
C LYS A 39 17.69 -7.35 -5.83
N ILE A 40 16.37 -7.43 -5.80
CA ILE A 40 15.49 -6.95 -6.89
C ILE A 40 14.84 -5.61 -6.51
N GLY A 41 14.76 -5.29 -5.22
CA GLY A 41 14.18 -4.03 -4.73
C GLY A 41 12.66 -4.03 -4.63
N VAL A 42 12.02 -5.19 -4.72
CA VAL A 42 10.57 -5.32 -4.55
C VAL A 42 10.24 -5.43 -3.06
N PRO A 43 9.42 -4.53 -2.49
CA PRO A 43 9.05 -4.59 -1.09
C PRO A 43 8.55 -5.97 -0.64
N TYR A 44 9.00 -6.41 0.55
CA TYR A 44 8.66 -7.72 1.11
C TYR A 44 7.15 -7.99 1.12
N TYR A 45 6.36 -6.99 1.54
CA TYR A 45 4.91 -7.13 1.64
C TYR A 45 4.24 -7.39 0.28
N LEU A 46 4.75 -6.79 -0.81
CA LEU A 46 4.21 -7.02 -2.15
C LEU A 46 4.48 -8.46 -2.58
N THR A 47 5.69 -8.94 -2.35
CA THR A 47 6.05 -10.33 -2.63
C THR A 47 5.10 -11.30 -1.92
N ARG A 48 4.83 -11.05 -0.63
CA ARG A 48 3.88 -11.85 0.15
C ARG A 48 2.46 -11.79 -0.41
N LEU A 49 1.97 -10.61 -0.78
CA LEU A 49 0.64 -10.47 -1.37
C LEU A 49 0.51 -11.29 -2.67
N TYR A 50 1.50 -11.19 -3.56
CA TYR A 50 1.51 -11.96 -4.80
C TYR A 50 1.60 -13.48 -4.57
N MET A 51 2.34 -13.94 -3.54
CA MET A 51 2.38 -15.35 -3.13
C MET A 51 1.00 -15.87 -2.71
N GLU A 52 0.23 -15.05 -2.00
CA GLU A 52 -1.15 -15.37 -1.60
C GLU A 52 -2.15 -15.16 -2.76
N GLY A 53 -1.66 -14.89 -3.97
CA GLY A 53 -2.48 -14.66 -5.15
C GLY A 53 -3.15 -13.29 -5.21
N ILE A 54 -2.90 -12.42 -4.23
CA ILE A 54 -3.49 -11.09 -4.11
C ILE A 54 -2.70 -10.12 -4.99
N GLU A 55 -3.37 -9.56 -6.00
CA GLU A 55 -2.84 -8.43 -6.76
C GLU A 55 -3.28 -7.13 -6.09
N PRO A 56 -2.34 -6.29 -5.62
CA PRO A 56 -2.70 -5.00 -5.08
C PRO A 56 -3.42 -4.19 -6.16
N ALA A 57 -4.69 -3.87 -5.93
CA ALA A 57 -5.49 -3.11 -6.89
C ALA A 57 -4.95 -1.67 -7.09
N ARG A 58 -4.08 -1.19 -6.19
CA ARG A 58 -3.57 0.18 -6.17
C ARG A 58 -2.13 0.19 -5.67
N ASP A 59 -1.28 0.97 -6.35
CA ASP A 59 0.14 1.11 -5.99
C ASP A 59 0.36 1.96 -4.73
N THR A 60 -0.65 2.70 -4.28
CA THR A 60 -0.55 3.59 -3.12
C THR A 60 -0.67 2.80 -1.82
N PRO A 61 0.39 2.70 -1.00
CA PRO A 61 0.30 2.09 0.32
C PRO A 61 -0.57 2.95 1.24
N PHE A 62 -1.42 2.31 2.05
CA PHE A 62 -2.30 3.04 2.97
C PHE A 62 -1.53 3.92 3.97
N ILE A 63 -0.30 3.54 4.34
CA ILE A 63 0.56 4.33 5.23
C ILE A 63 0.86 5.74 4.67
N GLU A 64 0.94 5.90 3.35
CA GLU A 64 1.15 7.22 2.75
C GLU A 64 -0.09 8.12 2.90
N ILE A 65 -1.27 7.53 2.94
CA ILE A 65 -2.53 8.23 3.23
C ILE A 65 -2.57 8.63 4.72
N VAL A 66 -2.14 7.75 5.62
CA VAL A 66 -2.05 8.04 7.07
C VAL A 66 -1.16 9.26 7.34
N LYS A 67 -0.01 9.38 6.67
CA LYS A 67 0.88 10.54 6.79
C LYS A 67 0.19 11.87 6.46
N VAL A 68 -0.75 11.86 5.50
CA VAL A 68 -1.56 13.05 5.17
C VAL A 68 -2.48 13.41 6.34
N TYR A 69 -3.13 12.43 6.96
CA TYR A 69 -3.97 12.68 8.15
C TYR A 69 -3.16 13.19 9.34
N GLU A 70 -1.99 12.62 9.60
CA GLU A 70 -1.08 13.09 10.65
C GLU A 70 -0.69 14.55 10.44
N ARG A 71 -0.31 14.93 9.21
CA ARG A 71 -0.03 16.32 8.84
C ARG A 71 -1.25 17.23 9.09
N LEU A 72 -2.43 16.82 8.63
CA LEU A 72 -3.67 17.59 8.78
C LEU A 72 -4.06 17.80 10.24
N ALA A 73 -3.80 16.82 11.11
CA ALA A 73 -4.09 16.88 12.54
C ALA A 73 -3.21 17.92 13.26
N VAL A 74 -1.95 18.08 12.84
CA VAL A 74 -1.01 19.04 13.45
C VAL A 74 -1.23 20.47 12.94
N LEU A 75 -1.71 20.64 11.71
CA LEU A 75 -1.95 21.95 11.10
C LEU A 75 -3.13 22.68 11.77
N ARG A 76 -2.86 23.84 12.37
CA ARG A 76 -3.90 24.66 13.05
C ARG A 76 -4.68 25.57 12.10
N GLY A 77 -4.02 26.07 11.05
CA GLY A 77 -4.60 27.05 10.14
C GLY A 77 -5.33 26.42 8.95
N LYS A 78 -6.48 26.99 8.58
CA LYS A 78 -7.29 26.58 7.41
C LYS A 78 -6.45 26.49 6.13
N ARG A 79 -5.68 27.53 5.82
CA ARG A 79 -4.82 27.61 4.62
C ARG A 79 -3.77 26.49 4.56
N GLY A 80 -3.22 26.11 5.72
CA GLY A 80 -2.28 24.99 5.80
C GLY A 80 -2.96 23.66 5.44
N LYS A 81 -4.14 23.43 5.99
CA LYS A 81 -4.94 22.23 5.67
C LYS A 81 -5.34 22.17 4.19
N GLU A 82 -5.77 23.28 3.62
CA GLU A 82 -6.08 23.38 2.18
C GLU A 82 -4.87 23.05 1.31
N THR A 83 -3.68 23.53 1.69
CA THR A 83 -2.44 23.24 0.97
C THR A 83 -2.10 21.74 1.02
N GLU A 84 -2.24 21.10 2.18
CA GLU A 84 -1.94 19.67 2.33
C GLU A 84 -2.98 18.81 1.58
N LEU A 85 -4.26 19.16 1.64
CA LEU A 85 -5.30 18.51 0.85
C LEU A 85 -5.05 18.69 -0.65
N THR A 86 -4.66 19.87 -1.11
CA THR A 86 -4.32 20.10 -2.53
C THR A 86 -3.23 19.15 -2.99
N LYS A 87 -2.16 18.99 -2.20
CA LYS A 87 -1.09 18.01 -2.49
C LYS A 87 -1.64 16.58 -2.52
N PHE A 88 -2.51 16.21 -1.58
CA PHE A 88 -3.14 14.89 -1.58
C PHE A 88 -3.92 14.61 -2.88
N PHE A 89 -4.73 15.56 -3.34
CA PHE A 89 -5.49 15.40 -4.58
C PHE A 89 -4.60 15.30 -5.83
N GLN A 90 -3.41 15.91 -5.83
CA GLN A 90 -2.48 15.94 -6.96
C GLN A 90 -1.52 14.74 -7.01
N THR A 91 -0.98 14.31 -5.87
CA THR A 91 0.15 13.37 -5.83
C THR A 91 -0.29 11.91 -5.87
N PHE A 92 -1.42 11.56 -5.25
CA PHE A 92 -1.81 10.17 -5.10
C PHE A 92 -2.51 9.62 -6.33
N ASN A 93 -2.11 8.43 -6.78
CA ASN A 93 -2.77 7.70 -7.85
C ASN A 93 -3.99 6.95 -7.31
N LEU A 94 -4.99 7.72 -6.88
CA LEU A 94 -6.31 7.26 -6.45
C LEU A 94 -7.36 7.95 -7.31
N ASP A 95 -8.47 7.25 -7.58
CA ASP A 95 -9.63 7.85 -8.24
C ASP A 95 -10.22 8.99 -7.39
N LEU A 96 -10.93 9.91 -8.06
CA LEU A 96 -11.45 11.12 -7.43
C LEU A 96 -12.45 10.80 -6.31
N GLU A 97 -13.31 9.80 -6.50
CA GLU A 97 -14.29 9.40 -5.50
C GLU A 97 -13.60 8.94 -4.21
N THR A 98 -12.62 8.04 -4.32
CA THR A 98 -11.83 7.55 -3.19
C THR A 98 -11.12 8.71 -2.48
N LYS A 99 -10.53 9.66 -3.23
CA LYS A 99 -9.90 10.85 -2.64
C LYS A 99 -10.88 11.68 -1.83
N ILE A 100 -12.07 11.94 -2.38
CA ILE A 100 -13.12 12.71 -1.70
C ILE A 100 -13.58 11.99 -0.42
N ARG A 101 -13.88 10.69 -0.53
CA ARG A 101 -14.31 9.85 0.60
C ARG A 101 -13.29 9.85 1.74
N LEU A 102 -12.01 9.67 1.41
CA LEU A 102 -10.91 9.75 2.37
C LEU A 102 -10.78 11.15 2.99
N ALA A 103 -10.84 12.22 2.20
CA ALA A 103 -10.73 13.59 2.70
C ALA A 103 -11.89 13.97 3.65
N LEU A 104 -13.09 13.44 3.42
CA LEU A 104 -14.27 13.67 4.26
C LEU A 104 -14.35 12.72 5.47
N GLY A 105 -13.53 11.67 5.53
CA GLY A 105 -13.64 10.64 6.56
C GLY A 105 -14.89 9.76 6.42
N SER A 106 -15.47 9.69 5.22
CA SER A 106 -16.67 8.91 4.90
C SER A 106 -16.34 7.91 3.80
N ILE A 107 -16.04 6.66 4.20
CA ILE A 107 -15.59 5.60 3.29
C ILE A 107 -16.73 4.86 2.59
N THR A 108 -17.96 4.93 3.12
CA THR A 108 -19.16 4.29 2.59
C THR A 108 -20.36 5.21 2.77
N ASP A 109 -21.34 5.12 1.86
CA ASP A 109 -22.60 5.87 1.98
C ASP A 109 -23.50 5.27 3.07
N GLU A 110 -23.41 3.95 3.25
CA GLU A 110 -24.13 3.24 4.30
C GLU A 110 -23.35 3.22 5.61
N SER A 111 -24.09 3.14 6.72
CA SER A 111 -23.50 2.91 8.03
C SER A 111 -22.89 1.52 8.11
N LEU A 112 -21.60 1.43 8.45
CA LEU A 112 -20.92 0.16 8.72
C LEU A 112 -21.45 -0.54 9.99
N LYS A 113 -22.26 0.14 10.81
CA LYS A 113 -22.70 -0.33 12.14
C LYS A 113 -21.52 -0.69 13.05
N ILE A 114 -20.37 -0.06 12.85
CA ILE A 114 -19.16 -0.22 13.67
C ILE A 114 -19.06 0.96 14.63
N GLY A 115 -19.33 0.71 15.90
CA GLY A 115 -19.13 1.67 16.99
C GLY A 115 -17.83 1.42 17.77
N PRO A 116 -17.47 2.32 18.71
CA PRO A 116 -16.24 2.21 19.50
C PRO A 116 -16.06 0.85 20.18
N GLY A 117 -17.11 0.28 20.76
CA GLY A 117 -17.02 -1.03 21.44
C GLY A 117 -16.65 -2.20 20.53
N ILE A 118 -17.05 -2.16 19.25
CA ILE A 118 -16.62 -3.17 18.27
C ILE A 118 -15.13 -2.98 17.94
N VAL A 119 -14.69 -1.74 17.79
CA VAL A 119 -13.27 -1.40 17.53
C VAL A 119 -12.39 -1.85 18.68
N GLU A 120 -12.73 -1.50 19.92
CA GLU A 120 -12.01 -1.89 21.13
C GLU A 120 -11.91 -3.41 21.27
N ARG A 121 -13.03 -4.13 21.11
CA ARG A 121 -13.03 -5.60 21.16
C ARG A 121 -12.14 -6.21 20.08
N SER A 122 -12.15 -5.64 18.87
CA SER A 122 -11.33 -6.12 17.75
C SER A 122 -9.83 -5.90 18.03
N LEU A 123 -9.48 -4.77 18.63
CA LEU A 123 -8.11 -4.47 19.07
C LEU A 123 -7.64 -5.41 20.18
N SER A 124 -8.48 -5.67 21.20
CA SER A 124 -8.19 -6.64 22.26
C SER A 124 -7.88 -8.03 21.70
N LEU A 125 -8.71 -8.51 20.76
CA LEU A 125 -8.51 -9.81 20.11
C LEU A 125 -7.23 -9.82 19.27
N ALA A 126 -6.96 -8.77 18.49
CA ALA A 126 -5.79 -8.69 17.63
C ALA A 126 -4.47 -8.56 18.42
N THR A 127 -4.50 -7.96 19.61
CA THR A 127 -3.32 -7.74 20.46
C THR A 127 -3.14 -8.81 21.54
N GLY A 128 -4.10 -9.71 21.72
CA GLY A 128 -4.09 -10.71 22.79
C GLY A 128 -4.33 -10.14 24.19
N ALA A 129 -4.68 -8.85 24.29
CA ALA A 129 -5.07 -8.20 25.54
C ALA A 129 -6.55 -8.53 25.81
N SER A 130 -6.78 -9.64 26.51
CA SER A 130 -8.13 -10.04 26.97
C SER A 130 -8.55 -9.24 28.19
#